data_AF-A0A7J8YI81-F1
#
_entry.id   AF-A0A7J8YI81-F1
#
_cell.length_a   1.000
_cell.length_b   1.000
_cell.length_c   1.000
_cell.angle_alpha   90.00
_cell.angle_beta   90.00
_cell.angle_gamma   90.00
#
_symmetry.space_group_name_H-M   'P 1'
#
loop_
_entity.id
_entity.type
_entity.pdbx_description
1 polymer ?
#
loop_
_entity_poly.entity_id
_entity_poly.type
_entity_poly.pdbx_seq_one_letter_code
_entity_poly.pdbx_strand_id
1 'polypeptide(L)'
;MDKSILERMIGVNFEDNHVATGFGNHLARPILRQEWHENLSFEDGVRLLEKCMRVLLYRDRSAVNKLQIAKITEDGVTISQPYSLKTYWEFSAFENPAQGA
;
A
#
# COMPACT_ATOMS: atom_id res chain seq x y z
N MET A 1 15.05 14.23 7.24
CA MET A 1 14.28 13.12 6.68
C MET A 1 13.15 12.86 7.67
N ASP A 2 11.95 13.29 7.33
CA ASP A 2 10.82 13.32 8.26
C ASP A 2 10.26 11.90 8.44
N LYS A 3 10.21 11.39 9.67
CA LYS A 3 9.71 10.05 9.95
C LYS A 3 8.19 10.06 9.98
N SER A 4 7.57 8.95 9.60
CA SER A 4 6.12 8.81 9.71
C SER A 4 5.70 8.56 11.16
N ILE A 5 4.79 9.39 11.67
CA ILE A 5 4.22 9.25 13.02
C ILE A 5 2.91 8.46 12.92
N LEU A 6 2.77 7.44 13.76
CA LEU A 6 1.51 6.74 13.96
C LEU A 6 1.00 6.96 15.38
N GLU A 7 -0.20 7.51 15.51
CA GLU A 7 -0.94 7.58 16.78
C GLU A 7 -2.09 6.57 16.78
N ARG A 8 -2.16 5.76 17.84
CA ARG A 8 -3.26 4.80 18.06
C ARG A 8 -4.25 5.35 19.09
N MET A 9 -5.52 4.93 18.98
CA MET A 9 -6.63 5.34 19.86
C MET A 9 -6.34 5.19 21.36
N ILE A 10 -5.49 4.23 21.75
CA ILE A 10 -5.14 3.95 23.16
C ILE A 10 -3.92 4.75 23.67
N GLY A 11 -3.49 5.79 22.94
CA GLY A 11 -2.40 6.69 23.35
C GLY A 11 -0.99 6.18 23.02
N VAL A 12 -0.87 5.10 22.24
CA VAL A 12 0.44 4.64 21.75
C VAL A 12 0.85 5.48 20.55
N ASN A 13 2.00 6.15 20.66
CA ASN A 13 2.66 6.84 19.56
C ASN A 13 4.03 6.20 19.28
N PHE A 14 4.44 6.23 18.02
CA PHE A 14 5.81 5.89 17.63
C PHE A 14 6.12 6.47 16.24
N GLU A 15 7.41 6.56 15.95
CA GLU A 15 7.95 6.97 14.66
C GLU A 15 8.54 5.77 13.92
N ASP A 16 8.32 5.71 12.60
CA ASP A 16 8.98 4.74 11.72
C ASP A 16 9.15 5.34 10.31
N ASN A 17 10.00 4.75 9.48
CA ASN A 17 10.20 5.16 8.08
C ASN A 17 8.97 4.88 7.21
N HIS A 18 8.16 3.90 7.61
CA HIS A 18 6.90 3.59 6.95
C HIS A 18 5.86 3.12 7.99
N VAL A 19 4.61 3.52 7.83
CA VAL A 19 3.51 3.11 8.70
C VAL A 19 2.34 2.54 7.91
N ALA A 20 1.60 1.64 8.55
CA ALA A 20 0.34 1.13 8.05
C ALA A 20 -0.66 1.06 9.21
N THR A 21 -1.95 1.06 8.91
CA THR A 21 -3.04 0.97 9.89
C THR A 21 -3.98 -0.19 9.54
N GLY A 22 -4.84 -0.55 10.49
CA GLY A 22 -5.81 -1.63 10.31
C GLY A 22 -5.18 -2.92 9.78
N PHE A 23 -5.82 -3.55 8.80
CA PHE A 23 -5.34 -4.77 8.15
C PHE A 23 -4.06 -4.57 7.33
N GLY A 24 -3.75 -3.33 6.94
CA GLY A 24 -2.49 -2.94 6.31
C GLY A 24 -1.26 -3.27 7.15
N ASN A 25 -1.37 -3.28 8.48
CA ASN A 25 -0.25 -3.68 9.33
C ASN A 25 0.16 -5.15 9.17
N HIS A 26 -0.76 -6.01 8.74
CA HIS A 26 -0.48 -7.44 8.55
C HIS A 26 -0.07 -7.76 7.11
N LEU A 27 -0.67 -7.08 6.13
CA LEU A 27 -0.50 -7.41 4.71
C LEU A 27 0.45 -6.46 3.95
N ALA A 28 0.39 -5.15 4.24
CA ALA A 28 1.23 -4.16 3.55
C ALA A 28 2.58 -3.96 4.25
N ARG A 29 2.62 -3.99 5.59
CA ARG A 29 3.85 -3.74 6.36
C ARG A 29 5.01 -4.69 6.02
N PRO A 30 4.82 -6.00 5.76
CA PRO A 30 5.91 -6.88 5.31
C PRO A 30 6.50 -6.45 3.96
N ILE A 31 5.64 -6.04 3.02
CA ILE A 31 6.06 -5.56 1.69
C ILE A 31 6.89 -4.27 1.83
N LEU A 32 6.39 -3.33 2.64
CA LEU A 32 7.09 -2.08 2.94
C LEU A 32 8.48 -2.36 3.56
N ARG A 33 8.58 -3.26 4.54
CA ARG A 33 9.86 -3.61 5.16
C ARG A 33 10.86 -4.23 4.18
N GLN A 34 10.39 -4.95 3.17
CA GLN A 34 11.23 -5.64 2.22
C GLN A 34 11.73 -4.71 1.10
N GLU A 35 10.89 -3.78 0.65
CA GLU A 35 11.14 -3.01 -0.58
C GLU A 35 11.46 -1.53 -0.33
N TRP A 36 11.17 -1.00 0.86
CA TRP A 36 11.49 0.37 1.19
C TRP A 36 13.01 0.58 1.39
N HIS A 37 13.50 1.71 0.93
CA HIS A 37 14.84 2.23 1.21
C HIS A 37 14.86 3.76 1.10
N GLU A 38 15.90 4.40 1.64
CA GLU A 38 15.99 5.87 1.74
C GLU A 38 15.93 6.59 0.38
N ASN A 39 16.56 6.01 -0.65
CA ASN A 39 16.69 6.64 -1.97
C ASN A 39 15.55 6.28 -2.94
N LEU A 40 14.34 6.08 -2.45
CA LEU A 40 13.20 5.71 -3.30
C LEU A 40 12.76 6.91 -4.16
N SER A 41 12.59 6.71 -5.46
CA SER A 41 11.99 7.74 -6.32
C SER A 41 10.49 7.90 -6.02
N PHE A 42 9.90 9.02 -6.44
CA PHE A 42 8.46 9.22 -6.26
C PHE A 42 7.66 8.16 -7.01
N GLU A 43 8.06 7.84 -8.23
CA GLU A 43 7.42 6.85 -9.11
C GLU A 43 7.52 5.44 -8.52
N ASP A 44 8.67 5.09 -7.96
CA ASP A 44 8.86 3.81 -7.27
C ASP A 44 8.05 3.75 -5.98
N GLY A 45 7.91 4.88 -5.27
CA GLY A 45 7.10 4.99 -4.07
C GLY A 45 5.62 4.79 -4.35
N VAL A 46 5.11 5.42 -5.40
CA VAL A 46 3.76 5.18 -5.91
C VAL A 46 3.56 3.71 -6.27
N ARG A 47 4.52 3.10 -6.98
CA ARG A 47 4.44 1.68 -7.37
C ARG A 47 4.42 0.75 -6.15
N LEU A 48 5.22 1.04 -5.12
CA LEU A 48 5.25 0.29 -3.87
C LEU A 48 3.92 0.42 -3.11
N LEU A 49 3.36 1.62 -3.04
CA LEU A 49 2.04 1.85 -2.43
C LEU A 49 0.93 1.12 -3.20
N GLU A 50 0.91 1.20 -4.53
CA GLU A 50 -0.04 0.46 -5.36
C GLU A 50 0.07 -1.06 -5.16
N LYS A 51 1.29 -1.59 -5.03
CA LYS A 51 1.53 -3.01 -4.72
C LYS A 51 0.91 -3.39 -3.38
N CYS A 52 1.14 -2.60 -2.34
CA CYS A 52 0.54 -2.81 -1.02
C CYS A 52 -0.98 -2.78 -1.07
N MET A 53 -1.55 -1.78 -1.75
CA MET A 53 -3.00 -1.60 -1.84
C MET A 53 -3.67 -2.67 -2.71
N ARG A 54 -2.98 -3.20 -3.73
CA ARG A 54 -3.48 -4.33 -4.53
C ARG A 54 -3.58 -5.61 -3.69
N VAL A 55 -2.58 -5.89 -2.85
CA VAL A 55 -2.64 -7.03 -1.93
C VAL A 55 -3.80 -6.89 -0.94
N LEU A 56 -4.02 -5.68 -0.40
CA LEU A 56 -5.17 -5.39 0.43
C LEU A 56 -6.49 -5.59 -0.33
N LEU A 57 -6.60 -5.07 -1.55
CA LEU A 57 -7.80 -5.23 -2.38
C LEU A 57 -8.17 -6.70 -2.62
N TYR A 58 -7.18 -7.59 -2.75
CA TYR A 58 -7.43 -9.02 -2.96
C TYR A 58 -7.76 -9.80 -1.69
N ARG A 59 -7.39 -9.30 -0.50
CA ARG A 59 -7.43 -10.08 0.76
C ARG A 59 -8.29 -9.47 1.85
N ASP A 60 -8.53 -8.16 1.81
CA ASP A 60 -9.41 -7.45 2.73
C ASP A 60 -10.76 -7.19 2.05
N ARG A 61 -11.82 -7.82 2.58
CA ARG A 61 -13.19 -7.66 2.09
C ARG A 61 -13.66 -6.20 2.10
N SER A 62 -13.13 -5.38 2.99
CA SER A 62 -13.55 -3.99 3.16
C SER A 62 -12.80 -3.03 2.24
N ALA A 63 -11.78 -3.50 1.53
CA ALA A 63 -10.99 -2.67 0.65
C ALA A 63 -11.77 -2.26 -0.60
N VAL A 64 -11.64 -0.99 -0.99
CA VAL A 64 -12.21 -0.42 -2.21
C VAL A 64 -11.10 -0.21 -3.22
N ASN A 65 -11.37 -0.47 -4.50
CA ASN A 65 -10.38 -0.37 -5.56
C ASN A 65 -10.04 1.07 -5.99
N LYS A 66 -10.64 2.08 -5.35
CA LYS A 66 -10.49 3.50 -5.69
C LYS A 66 -9.70 4.20 -4.59
N LEU A 67 -8.59 4.84 -4.93
CA LEU A 67 -7.71 5.48 -3.96
C LEU A 67 -7.17 6.82 -4.46
N GLN A 68 -6.55 7.54 -3.52
CA GLN A 68 -5.79 8.76 -3.76
C GLN A 68 -4.43 8.63 -3.11
N ILE A 69 -3.42 9.25 -3.72
CA ILE A 69 -2.08 9.37 -3.15
C ILE A 69 -1.82 10.82 -2.83
N ALA A 70 -1.38 11.08 -1.60
CA ALA A 70 -0.88 12.37 -1.17
C ALA A 70 0.66 12.34 -1.16
N LYS A 71 1.29 13.37 -1.74
CA LYS A 71 2.73 13.61 -1.69
C LYS A 71 2.97 14.88 -0.88
N ILE A 72 3.89 14.79 0.07
CA ILE A 72 4.28 15.90 0.94
C ILE A 72 5.76 16.19 0.66
N THR A 73 6.07 17.43 0.33
CA THR A 73 7.43 17.94 0.11
C THR A 73 7.58 19.32 0.77
N GLU A 74 8.78 19.89 0.74
CA GLU A 74 9.01 21.27 1.22
C GLU A 74 8.14 22.30 0.48
N ASP A 75 7.84 22.05 -0.80
CA ASP A 75 6.93 22.88 -1.61
C ASP A 75 5.44 22.77 -1.21
N GLY A 76 5.09 21.88 -0.28
CA GLY A 76 3.74 21.67 0.23
C GLY A 76 3.16 20.29 -0.09
N VAL A 77 1.83 20.23 -0.16
CA VAL A 77 1.06 18.97 -0.29
C VAL A 77 0.37 18.91 -1.64
N THR A 78 0.52 17.79 -2.34
CA THR A 78 -0.23 17.49 -3.57
C THR A 78 -1.02 16.20 -3.37
N ILE A 79 -2.26 16.16 -3.86
CA ILE A 79 -3.15 15.00 -3.75
C ILE A 79 -3.60 14.61 -5.15
N SER A 80 -3.44 13.34 -5.51
CA SER A 80 -3.90 12.83 -6.80
C SER A 80 -5.42 12.88 -6.91
N GLN A 81 -5.93 12.97 -8.13
CA GLN A 81 -7.33 12.65 -8.38
C GLN A 81 -7.61 11.19 -7.97
N PRO A 82 -8.84 10.86 -7.52
CA PRO A 82 -9.23 9.49 -7.27
C PRO A 82 -9.05 8.61 -8.51
N TYR A 83 -8.33 7.51 -8.39
CA TYR A 83 -8.13 6.55 -9.48
C TYR A 83 -8.35 5.12 -9.02
N SER A 84 -8.63 4.24 -9.98
CA SER A 84 -8.83 2.82 -9.73
C SER A 84 -7.53 2.04 -9.89
N LEU A 85 -7.24 1.17 -8.93
CA LEU A 85 -6.13 0.24 -9.03
C LEU A 85 -6.36 -0.78 -10.14
N LYS A 86 -5.32 -0.98 -10.96
CA LYS A 86 -5.30 -2.08 -11.93
C LYS A 86 -5.21 -3.42 -11.18
N THR A 87 -6.11 -4.33 -11.53
CA THR A 87 -6.16 -5.70 -11.03
C THR A 87 -5.88 -6.69 -12.16
N TYR A 88 -5.49 -7.90 -11.79
CA TYR A 88 -5.11 -8.99 -12.68
C TYR A 88 -5.67 -10.29 -12.12
N TRP A 89 -6.46 -10.99 -12.94
CA TRP A 89 -7.17 -12.22 -12.58
C TRP A 89 -6.92 -13.35 -13.59
N GLU A 90 -6.00 -13.18 -14.52
CA GLU A 90 -5.74 -14.13 -15.63
C GLU A 90 -4.67 -15.16 -15.21
N PHE A 91 -4.79 -15.73 -14.00
CA PHE A 91 -3.96 -16.87 -13.62
C PHE A 91 -4.50 -18.12 -14.30
N SER A 92 -3.66 -18.91 -14.97
CA SER A 92 -4.10 -20.13 -15.67
C SER A 92 -4.83 -21.12 -14.74
N ALA A 93 -4.48 -21.14 -13.45
CA ALA A 93 -5.17 -21.92 -12.43
C ALA A 93 -6.62 -21.48 -12.18
N PHE A 94 -7.01 -20.25 -12.51
CA PHE A 94 -8.39 -19.76 -12.45
C PHE A 94 -9.16 -20.08 -13.73
N GLU A 95 -8.48 -20.17 -14.87
CA GLU A 95 -9.10 -20.51 -16.16
C GLU A 95 -9.43 -22.00 -16.27
N ASN A 96 -8.52 -22.88 -15.82
CA ASN A 96 -8.74 -24.32 -15.80
C ASN A 96 -8.34 -24.94 -14.44
N PRO A 97 -9.18 -24.77 -13.40
CA PRO A 97 -8.84 -25.17 -12.04
C PRO A 97 -8.66 -26.69 -11.84
N ALA A 98 -9.15 -27.51 -12.78
CA ALA A 98 -9.02 -28.96 -12.72
C ALA A 98 -7.72 -29.50 -13.34
N GLN A 99 -6.95 -28.67 -14.06
CA GLN A 99 -5.80 -29.13 -14.85
C GLN A 99 -4.55 -29.50 -14.03
N GLY A 100 -4.55 -29.23 -12.72
CA GLY A 100 -3.45 -29.54 -11.79
C GLY A 100 -3.92 -30.09 -10.44
N ALA A 101 -5.15 -30.62 -10.37
CA ALA A 101 -5.68 -31.33 -9.21
C ALA A 101 -5.39 -32.83 -9.28
#